data_AF-A0A3D3SVM6-F1
#
_entry.id   AF-A0A3D3SVM6-F1
#
_cell.length_a   1.000
_cell.length_b   1.000
_cell.length_c   1.000
_cell.angle_alpha   90.00
_cell.angle_beta   90.00
_cell.angle_gamma   90.00
#
_symmetry.space_group_name_H-M   'P 1'
#
loop_
_entity.id
_entity.type
_entity.pdbx_description
1 polymer ?
#
loop_
_entity_poly.entity_id
_entity_poly.type
_entity_poly.pdbx_seq_one_letter_code
_entity_poly.pdbx_strand_id
1 'polypeptide(L)'
;EGLGRHDQALAFAQSYTSRWPDDLQGWALQAQAASSAGRQTLAHWATAERYQRAGALNASLEQLVLARKANDADFTVMSMIDARLVSLRKEIQFEKSASKQSKPLKEGI
;
A
#
# COMPACT_ATOMS: atom_id res chain seq x y z
N GLU A 1 7.94 7.01 -28.85
CA GLU A 1 7.23 8.09 -28.12
C GLU A 1 6.27 7.56 -27.02
N GLY A 2 6.65 6.53 -26.24
CA GLY A 2 5.73 5.91 -25.26
C GLY A 2 5.87 6.40 -23.82
N LEU A 3 7.09 6.75 -23.39
CA LEU A 3 7.41 7.04 -21.99
C LEU A 3 6.61 8.23 -21.43
N GLY A 4 6.46 9.31 -22.20
CA GLY A 4 5.73 10.49 -21.76
C GLY A 4 4.24 10.26 -21.48
N ARG A 5 3.60 9.27 -22.12
CA ARG A 5 2.18 8.95 -21.86
C ARG A 5 1.99 8.20 -20.55
N HIS A 6 2.94 7.33 -20.20
CA HIS A 6 2.89 6.57 -18.95
C HIS A 6 3.15 7.46 -17.73
N ASP A 7 4.10 8.40 -17.82
CA ASP A 7 4.33 9.40 -16.78
C ASP A 7 3.12 10.34 -16.57
N GLN A 8 2.46 10.77 -17.65
CA GLN A 8 1.22 11.55 -17.55
C GLN A 8 0.09 10.78 -16.90
N ALA A 9 -0.11 9.51 -17.28
CA ALA A 9 -1.11 8.64 -16.65
C ALA A 9 -0.83 8.43 -15.16
N LEU A 10 0.44 8.25 -14.78
CA LEU A 10 0.84 8.13 -13.38
C LEU A 10 0.56 9.42 -12.59
N ALA A 11 0.94 10.58 -13.13
CA ALA A 11 0.69 11.87 -12.48
C ALA A 11 -0.82 12.13 -12.29
N PHE A 12 -1.63 11.80 -13.30
CA PHE A 12 -3.10 11.87 -13.20
C PHE A 12 -3.63 10.94 -12.09
N ALA A 13 -3.19 9.67 -12.08
CA ALA A 13 -3.64 8.71 -11.08
C ALA A 13 -3.24 9.11 -9.65
N GLN A 14 -2.03 9.66 -9.46
CA GLN A 14 -1.59 10.22 -8.17
C GLN A 14 -2.42 11.42 -7.73
N SER A 15 -2.80 12.30 -8.67
CA SER A 15 -3.68 13.43 -8.37
C SER A 15 -5.08 12.95 -7.97
N TYR A 16 -5.58 11.90 -8.63
CA TYR A 16 -6.87 11.29 -8.33
C TYR A 16 -6.89 10.68 -6.92
N THR A 17 -5.91 9.84 -6.57
CA THR A 17 -5.84 9.18 -5.26
C THR A 17 -5.56 10.16 -4.11
N SER A 18 -4.88 11.28 -4.38
CA SER A 18 -4.72 12.37 -3.41
C SER A 18 -6.06 13.05 -3.08
N ARG A 19 -6.93 13.21 -4.09
CA ARG A 19 -8.25 13.83 -3.92
C ARG A 19 -9.31 12.86 -3.39
N TRP A 20 -9.22 11.59 -3.77
CA TRP A 20 -10.18 10.54 -3.43
C TRP A 20 -9.44 9.37 -2.78
N PRO A 21 -8.86 9.55 -1.58
CA PRO A 21 -8.04 8.54 -0.97
C PRO A 21 -8.83 7.27 -0.69
N ASP A 22 -10.11 7.30 -0.37
CA ASP A 22 -10.86 6.08 -0.03
C ASP A 22 -11.28 5.23 -1.25
N ASP A 23 -11.08 5.71 -2.47
CA ASP A 23 -11.45 4.97 -3.68
C ASP A 23 -10.40 3.91 -4.05
N LEU A 24 -10.76 2.64 -3.85
CA LEU A 24 -9.92 1.49 -4.17
C LEU A 24 -9.56 1.38 -5.66
N GLN A 25 -10.44 1.83 -6.57
CA GLN A 25 -10.18 1.78 -8.01
C GLN A 25 -9.13 2.81 -8.42
N GLY A 26 -9.10 3.97 -7.75
CA GLY A 26 -8.05 4.98 -7.93
C GLY A 26 -6.66 4.41 -7.67
N TRP A 27 -6.51 3.68 -6.56
CA TRP A 27 -5.23 3.03 -6.22
C TRP A 27 -4.85 1.91 -7.18
N ALA A 28 -5.83 1.15 -7.68
CA ALA A 28 -5.60 0.13 -8.69
C ALA A 28 -5.08 0.75 -10.01
N LEU A 29 -5.68 1.87 -10.43
CA LEU A 29 -5.24 2.64 -11.60
C LEU A 29 -3.82 3.17 -11.41
N GLN A 30 -3.52 3.75 -10.24
CA GLN A 30 -2.17 4.25 -9.94
C GLN A 30 -1.13 3.12 -9.99
N ALA A 31 -1.43 1.94 -9.43
CA ALA A 31 -0.53 0.80 -9.48
C ALA A 31 -0.23 0.37 -10.92
N GLN A 32 -1.27 0.29 -11.76
CA GLN A 32 -1.13 -0.08 -13.17
C GLN A 32 -0.32 0.98 -13.95
N ALA A 33 -0.60 2.26 -13.74
CA ALA A 33 0.12 3.35 -14.39
C ALA A 33 1.60 3.36 -13.98
N ALA A 34 1.90 3.19 -12.68
CA ALA A 34 3.26 3.13 -12.17
C ALA A 34 4.04 1.94 -12.75
N SER A 35 3.43 0.76 -12.80
CA SER A 35 4.05 -0.44 -13.39
C SER A 35 4.34 -0.24 -14.88
N SER A 36 3.39 0.36 -15.62
CA SER A 36 3.56 0.69 -17.04
C SER A 36 4.65 1.73 -17.29
N ALA A 37 4.89 2.63 -16.32
CA ALA A 37 5.97 3.60 -16.33
C ALA A 37 7.32 3.02 -15.85
N GLY A 38 7.38 1.72 -15.52
CA GLY A 38 8.59 1.05 -15.02
C GLY A 38 8.96 1.40 -13.58
N ARG A 39 8.05 2.02 -12.82
CA ARG A 39 8.28 2.46 -11.42
C ARG A 39 7.69 1.44 -10.44
N GLN A 40 8.42 0.37 -10.17
CA GLN A 40 7.94 -0.79 -9.40
C GLN A 40 7.72 -0.47 -7.92
N THR A 41 8.57 0.37 -7.31
CA THR A 41 8.37 0.83 -5.92
C THR A 41 7.01 1.52 -5.78
N LEU A 42 6.67 2.41 -6.71
CA LEU A 42 5.40 3.14 -6.68
C LEU A 42 4.21 2.23 -6.99
N ALA A 43 4.37 1.24 -7.87
CA ALA A 43 3.32 0.28 -8.21
C ALA A 43 2.94 -0.58 -7.00
N HIS A 44 3.94 -1.13 -6.31
CA HIS A 44 3.72 -1.91 -5.08
C HIS A 44 3.19 -1.05 -3.95
N TRP A 45 3.69 0.19 -3.79
CA TRP A 45 3.16 1.10 -2.78
C TRP A 45 1.67 1.42 -3.01
N ALA A 46 1.25 1.76 -4.23
CA ALA A 46 -0.15 1.98 -4.55
C ALA A 46 -1.02 0.74 -4.31
N THR A 47 -0.48 -0.46 -4.59
CA THR A 47 -1.17 -1.72 -4.29
C THR A 47 -1.32 -1.94 -2.77
N ALA A 48 -0.32 -1.56 -1.98
CA ALA A 48 -0.40 -1.59 -0.53
C ALA A 48 -1.49 -0.65 0.00
N GLU A 49 -1.52 0.60 -0.48
CA GLU A 49 -2.54 1.59 -0.10
C GLU A 49 -3.96 1.09 -0.37
N ARG A 50 -4.17 0.39 -1.50
CA ARG A 50 -5.44 -0.28 -1.81
C ARG A 50 -5.78 -1.37 -0.80
N TYR A 51 -4.84 -2.27 -0.50
CA TYR A 51 -5.09 -3.35 0.46
C TYR A 51 -5.38 -2.84 1.87
N GLN A 52 -4.67 -1.79 2.30
CA GLN A 52 -4.90 -1.17 3.58
C GLN A 52 -6.33 -0.65 3.73
N ARG A 53 -6.84 0.04 2.69
CA ARG A 53 -8.23 0.55 2.67
C ARG A 53 -9.28 -0.54 2.58
N ALA A 54 -8.93 -1.68 1.97
CA ALA A 54 -9.76 -2.87 1.98
C ALA A 54 -9.68 -3.67 3.31
N GLY A 55 -8.93 -3.20 4.31
CA GLY A 55 -8.73 -3.89 5.59
C GLY A 55 -7.78 -5.10 5.51
N ALA A 56 -7.13 -5.34 4.38
CA ALA A 56 -6.21 -6.45 4.16
C ALA A 56 -4.77 -6.09 4.61
N LEU A 57 -4.59 -5.81 5.91
CA LEU A 57 -3.33 -5.26 6.44
C LEU A 57 -2.10 -6.14 6.17
N ASN A 58 -2.22 -7.47 6.25
CA ASN A 58 -1.10 -8.37 5.95
C ASN A 58 -0.69 -8.30 4.47
N ALA A 59 -1.65 -8.28 3.55
CA ALA A 59 -1.37 -8.14 2.12
C ALA A 59 -0.76 -6.76 1.80
N SER A 60 -1.21 -5.71 2.49
CA SER A 60 -0.60 -4.38 2.41
C SER A 60 0.87 -4.42 2.85
N LEU A 61 1.18 -5.11 3.95
CA LEU A 61 2.55 -5.24 4.44
C LEU A 61 3.46 -5.94 3.43
N GLU A 62 2.99 -7.03 2.82
CA GLU A 62 3.73 -7.74 1.78
C GLU A 62 4.06 -6.84 0.58
N GLN A 63 3.09 -6.04 0.13
CA GLN A 63 3.30 -5.09 -0.95
C GLN A 63 4.31 -4.01 -0.58
N LEU A 64 4.29 -3.47 0.65
CA LEU A 64 5.32 -2.51 1.08
C LEU A 64 6.72 -3.12 1.15
N VAL A 65 6.85 -4.41 1.48
CA VAL A 65 8.14 -5.12 1.44
C VAL A 65 8.63 -5.24 -0.01
N LEU A 66 7.74 -5.56 -0.95
CA LEU A 66 8.09 -5.59 -2.38
C LEU A 66 8.47 -4.21 -2.90
N ALA A 67 7.74 -3.16 -2.51
CA ALA A 67 8.06 -1.77 -2.84
C ALA A 67 9.46 -1.41 -2.33
N ARG A 68 9.76 -1.72 -1.07
CA ARG A 68 11.08 -1.50 -0.48
C ARG A 68 12.18 -2.28 -1.21
N LYS A 69 11.90 -3.50 -1.65
CA LYS A 69 12.86 -4.35 -2.38
C LYS A 69 13.15 -3.84 -3.79
N ALA A 70 12.17 -3.25 -4.47
CA ALA A 70 12.34 -2.68 -5.80
C ALA A 70 13.37 -1.54 -5.81
N ASN A 71 13.33 -0.66 -4.79
CA ASN A 71 14.36 0.37 -4.52
C ASN A 71 14.72 1.24 -5.74
N ASP A 72 13.73 1.50 -6.59
CA ASP A 72 13.81 2.32 -7.81
C ASP A 72 13.18 3.72 -7.64
N ALA A 73 12.93 4.14 -6.39
CA ALA A 73 12.44 5.47 -6.04
C ALA A 73 13.45 6.27 -5.20
N ASP A 74 13.24 7.58 -5.11
CA ASP A 74 14.13 8.48 -4.37
C ASP A 74 14.12 8.23 -2.86
N PHE A 75 15.17 8.70 -2.17
CA PHE A 75 15.35 8.54 -0.72
C PHE A 75 14.13 8.94 0.10
N THR A 76 13.44 10.02 -0.28
CA THR A 76 12.22 10.48 0.39
C THR A 76 11.12 9.43 0.33
N VAL A 77 10.87 8.84 -0.84
CA VAL A 77 9.86 7.77 -1.01
C VAL A 77 10.26 6.54 -0.23
N MET A 78 11.53 6.14 -0.33
CA MET A 78 12.04 4.97 0.38
C MET A 78 11.92 5.10 1.90
N SER A 79 12.15 6.31 2.44
CA SER A 79 12.01 6.62 3.87
C SER A 79 10.55 6.56 4.33
N MET A 80 9.61 7.03 3.50
CA MET A 80 8.18 6.91 3.80
C MET A 80 7.73 5.44 3.85
N ILE A 81 8.23 4.61 2.93
CA ILE A 81 7.94 3.17 2.92
C ILE A 81 8.46 2.49 4.19
N ASP A 82 9.68 2.82 4.63
CA ASP A 82 10.22 2.28 5.90
C ASP A 82 9.35 2.65 7.09
N ALA A 83 8.97 3.93 7.19
CA ALA A 83 8.11 4.40 8.26
C ALA A 83 6.76 3.68 8.24
N ARG A 84 6.15 3.49 7.06
CA ARG A 84 4.88 2.76 6.92
C ARG A 84 5.03 1.29 7.27
N LEU A 85 6.12 0.62 6.86
CA LEU A 85 6.42 -0.77 7.23
C LEU A 85 6.46 -0.95 8.75
N VAL A 86 7.14 -0.06 9.46
CA VAL A 86 7.22 -0.09 10.92
C VAL A 86 5.84 0.13 11.54
N SER A 87 5.10 1.14 11.10
CA SER A 87 3.78 1.48 11.64
C SER A 87 2.76 0.37 11.39
N LEU A 88 2.71 -0.21 10.18
CA LEU A 88 1.76 -1.26 9.82
C LEU A 88 2.03 -2.57 10.57
N ARG A 89 3.30 -2.91 10.83
CA ARG A 89 3.64 -4.07 11.68
C ARG A 89 3.10 -3.91 13.10
N LYS A 90 3.19 -2.69 13.66
CA LYS A 90 2.65 -2.39 15.00
C LYS A 90 1.12 -2.50 15.00
N GLU A 91 0.46 -1.97 13.97
CA GLU A 91 -0.99 -2.04 13.77
C GLU A 91 -1.48 -3.51 13.74
N ILE A 92 -0.88 -4.35 12.90
CA ILE A 92 -1.20 -5.79 12.81
C ILE A 92 -0.98 -6.51 14.14
N GLN A 93 0.10 -6.17 14.87
CA GLN A 93 0.38 -6.78 16.17
C GLN A 93 -0.68 -6.38 17.21
N PHE A 94 -1.10 -5.12 17.20
CA PHE A 94 -2.15 -4.60 18.08
C PHE A 94 -3.49 -5.29 17.82
N GLU A 95 -3.92 -5.38 16.55
CA GLU A 95 -5.15 -6.09 16.17
C GLU A 95 -5.15 -7.55 16.60
N LYS A 96 -4.01 -8.25 16.42
CA LYS A 96 -3.84 -9.64 16.87
C LYS A 96 -3.99 -9.77 18.38
N SER A 97 -3.43 -8.85 19.17
CA SER A 97 -3.59 -8.88 20.64
C SER A 97 -5.00 -8.53 21.08
N ALA A 98 -5.66 -7.56 20.45
CA ALA A 98 -7.04 -7.18 20.75
C ALA A 98 -8.00 -8.34 20.46
N SER A 99 -7.89 -8.98 19.30
CA SER A 99 -8.73 -10.12 18.91
C SER A 99 -8.60 -11.32 19.86
N LYS A 100 -7.40 -11.56 20.40
CA LYS A 100 -7.17 -12.61 21.41
C LYS A 100 -7.83 -12.28 22.76
N GLN A 101 -7.86 -11.01 23.15
CA GLN A 101 -8.51 -10.57 24.40
C GLN A 101 -10.04 -10.54 24.31
N SER A 102 -10.62 -10.40 23.11
CA SER A 102 -12.07 -10.45 22.89
C SER A 102 -12.66 -11.88 22.80
N LYS A 103 -11.81 -12.92 22.74
CA LYS A 103 -12.22 -14.33 22.59
C LYS A 103 -12.26 -15.23 23.85
N PRO A 104 -12.08 -14.79 25.11
CA PRO A 104 -12.33 -15.68 26.24
C PRO A 104 -13.81 -15.65 26.65
N LEU A 105 -14.32 -16.81 27.06
CA LEU A 105 -15.70 -17.14 27.47
C LEU A 105 -16.70 -17.48 26.34
N LYS A 106 -16.74 -18.76 25.96
CA LYS A 106 -17.95 -19.63 25.94
C LYS A 106 -17.65 -20.98 25.28
N GLU A 107 -16.80 -21.81 25.90
CA GLU A 107 -16.84 -23.27 25.68
C GLU A 107 -16.63 -23.91 27.05
N GLY A 108 -17.74 -24.26 27.69
CA GLY A 108 -17.77 -24.72 29.07
C GLY A 108 -19.21 -24.74 29.57
N ILE A 109 -20.04 -25.60 28.98
CA ILE A 109 -21.24 -26.18 29.59
C ILE A 109 -21.33 -27.62 29.08
#